data_AF-A0A963JN97-F1
#
_entry.id   AF-A0A963JN97-F1
#
_cell.length_a   1.000
_cell.length_b   1.000
_cell.length_c   1.000
_cell.angle_alpha   90.00
_cell.angle_beta   90.00
_cell.angle_gamma   90.00
#
_symmetry.space_group_name_H-M   'P 1'
#
loop_
_entity.id
_entity.type
_entity.pdbx_description
1 polymer ?
#
loop_
_entity_poly.entity_id
_entity_poly.type
_entity_poly.pdbx_seq_one_letter_code
_entity_poly.pdbx_strand_id
1 'polypeptide(L)'
;MAHCNTILSQVLKFVSRHEFESLANHHHSGRSFRTATRWSQFVIMVMAQLSGRISLRDIVGNVNAQAHRLYHLGSAKLTRSNLARMNENKPYSLYEALFGKLLRHCQHLTPGHRFRFKNTLYSLDASTIDLCLSVFPWADFRTTKGAIKLHVGLNHSGYLPEFTVITEGKTTDIE
;
A
#
# COMPACT_ATOMS: atom_id res chain seq x y z
N MET A 1 7.24 -1.38 29.91
CA MET A 1 7.93 -1.99 28.74
C MET A 1 8.80 -0.92 28.10
N ALA A 2 10.07 -1.24 27.82
CA ALA A 2 10.99 -0.30 27.19
C ALA A 2 10.54 0.02 25.76
N HIS A 3 10.54 1.30 25.39
CA HIS A 3 10.18 1.74 24.05
C HIS A 3 11.30 1.39 23.06
N CYS A 4 11.07 0.39 22.20
CA CYS A 4 12.01 0.02 21.14
C CYS A 4 11.74 0.82 19.87
N ASN A 5 12.66 1.71 19.49
CA ASN A 5 12.58 2.43 18.22
C ASN A 5 12.97 1.47 17.08
N THR A 6 12.00 1.06 16.26
CA THR A 6 12.22 0.17 15.13
C THR A 6 12.37 0.97 13.83
N ILE A 7 13.04 0.40 12.81
CA ILE A 7 13.08 0.99 11.46
C ILE A 7 11.65 1.18 10.93
N LEU A 8 10.76 0.21 11.19
CA LEU A 8 9.34 0.33 10.85
C LEU A 8 8.68 1.56 11.51
N SER A 9 9.02 1.87 12.77
CA SER A 9 8.56 3.10 13.42
C SER A 9 8.99 4.34 12.66
N GLN A 10 10.25 4.40 12.21
CA GLN A 10 10.77 5.53 11.45
C GLN A 10 10.07 5.67 10.08
N VAL A 11 9.82 4.58 9.38
CA VAL A 11 9.06 4.59 8.12
C VAL A 11 7.63 5.06 8.33
N LEU A 12 6.97 4.61 9.41
CA LEU A 12 5.60 5.02 9.71
C LEU A 12 5.48 6.50 10.09
N LYS A 13 6.56 7.19 10.49
CA LYS A 13 6.53 8.63 10.79
C LYS A 13 6.20 9.48 9.56
N PHE A 14 6.44 8.99 8.35
CA PHE A 14 6.03 9.67 7.12
C PHE A 14 4.52 9.69 6.93
N VAL A 15 3.78 8.85 7.67
CA VAL A 15 2.33 8.79 7.66
C VAL A 15 1.79 9.36 8.97
N SER A 16 1.17 10.55 8.89
CA SER A 16 0.49 11.13 10.05
C SER A 16 -0.63 10.22 10.53
N ARG A 17 -0.55 9.79 11.80
CA ARG A 17 -1.55 8.90 12.41
C ARG A 17 -2.94 9.53 12.41
N HIS A 18 -3.01 10.82 12.75
CA HIS A 18 -4.26 11.57 12.79
C HIS A 18 -4.90 11.67 11.40
N GLU A 19 -4.11 11.98 10.38
CA GLU A 19 -4.63 12.06 9.01
C GLU A 19 -5.08 10.70 8.49
N PHE A 20 -4.32 9.64 8.79
CA PHE A 20 -4.71 8.28 8.44
C PHE A 20 -6.04 7.91 9.07
N GLU A 21 -6.26 8.21 10.36
CA GLU A 21 -7.51 7.89 11.04
C GLU A 21 -8.70 8.68 10.49
N SER A 22 -8.49 9.96 10.17
CA SER A 22 -9.49 10.77 9.47
C SER A 22 -9.88 10.12 8.13
N LEU A 23 -8.91 9.78 7.29
CA LEU A 23 -9.17 9.07 6.03
C LEU A 23 -9.85 7.71 6.27
N ALA A 24 -9.40 6.95 7.26
CA ALA A 24 -9.95 5.64 7.59
C ALA A 24 -11.42 5.71 8.01
N ASN A 25 -11.83 6.80 8.66
CA ASN A 25 -13.22 7.07 9.01
C ASN A 25 -14.04 7.49 7.80
N HIS A 26 -13.52 8.39 6.95
CA HIS A 26 -14.20 8.82 5.72
C HIS A 26 -14.44 7.68 4.74
N HIS A 27 -13.47 6.77 4.61
CA HIS A 27 -13.54 5.61 3.73
C HIS A 27 -14.04 4.34 4.44
N HIS A 28 -14.59 4.47 5.66
CA HIS A 28 -15.14 3.33 6.37
C HIS A 28 -16.45 2.86 5.71
N SER A 29 -16.55 1.57 5.44
CA SER A 29 -17.81 0.94 5.04
C SER A 29 -18.11 -0.29 5.89
N GLY A 30 -19.40 -0.52 6.16
CA GLY A 30 -19.89 -1.68 6.89
C GLY A 30 -19.67 -1.60 8.41
N ARG A 31 -19.52 -2.77 9.05
CA ARG A 31 -19.45 -2.85 10.52
C ARG A 31 -18.13 -2.31 11.05
N SER A 32 -18.22 -1.59 12.18
CA SER A 32 -17.07 -1.18 12.97
C SER A 32 -16.27 -2.37 13.49
N PHE A 33 -14.98 -2.16 13.67
CA PHE A 33 -14.07 -3.17 14.17
C PHE A 33 -14.18 -3.28 15.69
N ARG A 34 -14.17 -4.50 16.23
CA ARG A 34 -14.21 -4.73 17.69
C ARG A 34 -12.82 -4.66 18.32
N THR A 35 -11.86 -5.36 17.73
CA THR A 35 -10.49 -5.51 18.27
C THR A 35 -9.41 -5.11 17.27
N ALA A 36 -9.75 -5.03 15.99
CA ALA A 36 -8.87 -4.62 14.91
C ALA A 36 -9.03 -3.11 14.63
N THR A 37 -8.04 -2.48 14.01
CA THR A 37 -8.20 -1.12 13.47
C THR A 37 -7.63 -1.07 12.06
N ARG A 38 -8.08 -0.11 11.25
CA ARG A 38 -7.49 0.13 9.91
C ARG A 38 -6.00 0.45 9.99
N TRP A 39 -5.57 1.11 11.07
CA TRP A 39 -4.15 1.32 11.30
C TRP A 39 -3.41 0.01 11.53
N SER A 40 -3.95 -0.90 12.34
CA SER A 40 -3.30 -2.19 12.59
C SER A 40 -3.14 -2.99 11.30
N GLN A 41 -4.16 -2.99 10.44
CA GLN A 41 -4.05 -3.58 9.11
C GLN A 41 -2.98 -2.90 8.28
N PHE A 42 -2.96 -1.56 8.21
CA PHE A 42 -1.95 -0.83 7.45
C PHE A 42 -0.53 -1.16 7.90
N VAL A 43 -0.24 -1.08 9.20
CA VAL A 43 1.09 -1.41 9.74
C VAL A 43 1.49 -2.85 9.40
N ILE A 44 0.55 -3.79 9.52
CA ILE A 44 0.82 -5.20 9.20
C ILE A 44 1.07 -5.40 7.71
N MET A 45 0.33 -4.74 6.83
CA MET A 45 0.52 -4.81 5.38
C MET A 45 1.84 -4.18 4.96
N VAL A 46 2.22 -3.03 5.52
CA VAL A 46 3.53 -2.39 5.27
C VAL A 46 4.66 -3.29 5.73
N MET A 47 4.55 -3.88 6.94
CA MET A 47 5.55 -4.81 7.44
C MET A 47 5.67 -6.05 6.54
N ALA A 48 4.54 -6.61 6.10
CA ALA A 48 4.51 -7.75 5.21
C ALA A 48 5.22 -7.45 3.89
N GLN A 49 4.94 -6.30 3.27
CA GLN A 49 5.58 -5.88 2.02
C GLN A 49 7.09 -5.67 2.19
N LEU A 50 7.51 -4.92 3.22
CA LEU A 50 8.93 -4.64 3.48
C LEU A 50 9.75 -5.90 3.84
N SER A 51 9.09 -6.93 4.40
CA SER A 51 9.75 -8.18 4.77
C SER A 51 9.51 -9.33 3.79
N GLY A 52 8.90 -9.07 2.63
CA GLY A 52 8.70 -10.05 1.57
C GLY A 52 7.75 -11.20 1.95
N ARG A 53 6.76 -10.95 2.82
CA ARG A 53 5.82 -11.96 3.32
C ARG A 53 4.67 -12.14 2.33
N ILE A 54 4.50 -13.36 1.85
CA ILE A 54 3.57 -13.66 0.74
C ILE A 54 2.27 -14.35 1.16
N SER A 55 2.18 -14.91 2.39
CA SER A 55 0.98 -15.62 2.85
C SER A 55 0.40 -15.03 4.13
N LEU A 56 -0.93 -15.04 4.29
CA LEU A 56 -1.61 -14.57 5.50
C LEU A 56 -1.14 -15.31 6.76
N ARG A 57 -0.77 -16.59 6.65
CA ARG A 57 -0.26 -17.39 7.77
C ARG A 57 1.12 -16.90 8.19
N ASP A 58 2.01 -16.67 7.23
CA ASP A 58 3.37 -16.16 7.46
C ASP A 58 3.32 -14.74 8.04
N ILE A 59 2.50 -13.86 7.47
CA ILE A 59 2.28 -12.49 7.97
C ILE A 59 1.86 -12.52 9.44
N VAL A 60 0.82 -13.28 9.78
CA VAL A 60 0.31 -13.33 11.16
C VAL A 60 1.29 -14.00 12.11
N GLY A 61 2.00 -15.04 11.67
CA GLY A 61 3.07 -15.68 12.44
C GLY A 61 4.17 -14.69 12.80
N ASN A 62 4.63 -13.91 11.83
CA ASN A 62 5.65 -12.88 12.03
C ASN A 62 5.18 -11.75 12.95
N VAL A 63 3.97 -11.23 12.73
CA VAL A 63 3.33 -10.22 13.59
C VAL A 63 3.24 -10.69 15.05
N ASN A 64 2.84 -11.94 15.27
CA ASN A 64 2.71 -12.49 16.61
C ASN A 64 4.05 -12.62 17.33
N ALA A 65 5.10 -13.03 16.62
CA ALA A 65 6.46 -13.10 17.17
C ALA A 65 6.99 -11.70 17.56
N GLN A 66 6.58 -10.65 16.86
CA GLN A 66 7.03 -9.27 17.09
C GLN A 66 6.00 -8.39 17.82
N ALA A 67 4.97 -9.00 18.43
CA ALA A 67 3.84 -8.28 19.00
C ALA A 67 4.21 -7.18 20.00
N HIS A 68 5.22 -7.41 20.83
CA HIS A 68 5.69 -6.42 21.81
C HIS A 68 6.20 -5.14 21.14
N ARG A 69 6.83 -5.24 19.96
CA ARG A 69 7.33 -4.08 19.20
C ARG A 69 6.19 -3.34 18.49
N LEU A 70 5.21 -4.09 17.99
CA LEU A 70 4.05 -3.53 17.28
C LEU A 70 3.11 -2.75 18.21
N TYR A 71 3.05 -3.12 19.49
CA TYR A 71 2.29 -2.38 20.50
C TYR A 71 2.71 -0.90 20.55
N HIS A 72 4.03 -0.64 20.51
CA HIS A 72 4.57 0.73 20.49
C HIS A 72 4.28 1.50 19.19
N LEU A 73 3.80 0.82 18.14
CA LEU A 73 3.36 1.42 16.88
C LEU A 73 1.84 1.69 16.87
N GLY A 74 1.14 1.46 17.99
CA GLY A 74 -0.31 1.56 18.06
C GLY A 74 -1.04 0.54 17.18
N SER A 75 -0.39 -0.60 16.90
CA SER A 75 -0.93 -1.72 16.14
C SER A 75 -1.34 -2.86 17.08
N ALA A 76 -2.58 -3.33 16.93
CA ALA A 76 -3.09 -4.49 17.64
C ALA A 76 -2.74 -5.79 16.91
N LYS A 77 -2.69 -6.90 17.66
CA LYS A 77 -2.57 -8.23 17.06
C LYS A 77 -3.79 -8.51 16.19
N LEU A 78 -3.56 -8.98 14.96
CA LEU A 78 -4.63 -9.48 14.08
C LEU A 78 -4.54 -10.99 13.93
N THR A 79 -5.69 -11.64 13.99
CA THR A 79 -5.81 -13.04 13.60
C THR A 79 -5.82 -13.16 12.08
N ARG A 80 -5.49 -14.35 11.56
CA ARG A 80 -5.55 -14.66 10.12
C ARG A 80 -6.92 -14.37 9.52
N SER A 81 -7.99 -14.75 10.21
CA SER A 81 -9.37 -14.53 9.76
C SER A 81 -9.76 -13.06 9.77
N ASN A 82 -9.29 -12.28 10.76
CA ASN A 82 -9.55 -10.85 10.79
C ASN A 82 -8.82 -10.13 9.65
N LEU A 83 -7.54 -10.41 9.44
CA LEU A 83 -6.77 -9.79 8.35
C LEU A 83 -7.37 -10.13 6.97
N ALA A 84 -7.72 -11.41 6.74
CA ALA A 84 -8.38 -11.83 5.50
C ALA A 84 -9.67 -11.04 5.24
N ARG A 85 -10.58 -11.03 6.23
CA ARG A 85 -11.86 -10.32 6.13
C ARG A 85 -11.68 -8.82 5.91
N MET A 86 -10.67 -8.21 6.52
CA MET A 86 -10.36 -6.79 6.32
C MET A 86 -9.83 -6.50 4.92
N ASN A 87 -9.00 -7.38 4.36
CA ASN A 87 -8.49 -7.22 3.00
C ASN A 87 -9.59 -7.43 1.95
N GLU A 88 -10.55 -8.30 2.23
CA GLU A 88 -11.67 -8.60 1.32
C GLU A 88 -12.77 -7.53 1.34
N ASN A 89 -13.21 -7.11 2.53
CA ASN A 89 -14.45 -6.32 2.66
C ASN A 89 -14.25 -4.82 2.73
N LYS A 90 -13.03 -4.34 2.99
CA LYS A 90 -12.80 -2.92 3.22
C LYS A 90 -12.21 -2.27 1.97
N PRO A 91 -12.74 -1.10 1.57
CA PRO A 91 -12.44 -0.53 0.28
C PRO A 91 -10.97 -0.12 0.16
N TYR A 92 -10.43 -0.26 -1.05
CA TYR A 92 -9.07 0.18 -1.38
C TYR A 92 -8.94 1.71 -1.40
N SER A 93 -10.06 2.44 -1.53
CA SER A 93 -10.09 3.91 -1.66
C SER A 93 -9.42 4.64 -0.49
N LEU A 94 -9.32 4.02 0.69
CA LEU A 94 -8.48 4.52 1.78
C LEU A 94 -7.01 4.66 1.36
N TYR A 95 -6.45 3.62 0.75
CA TYR A 95 -5.05 3.58 0.36
C TYR A 95 -4.77 4.48 -0.84
N GLU A 96 -5.73 4.62 -1.75
CA GLU A 96 -5.69 5.59 -2.83
C GLU A 96 -5.64 7.04 -2.28
N ALA A 97 -6.54 7.39 -1.37
CA ALA A 97 -6.54 8.71 -0.73
C ALA A 97 -5.27 8.97 0.09
N LEU A 98 -4.76 7.94 0.78
CA LEU A 98 -3.50 8.01 1.50
C LEU A 98 -2.32 8.25 0.55
N PHE A 99 -2.25 7.51 -0.56
CA PHE A 99 -1.24 7.70 -1.60
C PHE A 99 -1.28 9.14 -2.13
N GLY A 100 -2.45 9.66 -2.50
CA GLY A 100 -2.58 11.03 -2.99
C GLY A 100 -2.18 12.10 -1.96
N LYS A 101 -2.36 11.84 -0.66
CA LYS A 101 -1.82 12.73 0.39
C LYS A 101 -0.30 12.67 0.48
N LEU A 102 0.27 11.46 0.49
CA LEU A 102 1.72 11.27 0.55
C LEU A 102 2.42 11.85 -0.67
N LEU A 103 1.87 11.62 -1.87
CA LEU A 103 2.37 12.17 -3.12
C LEU A 103 2.44 13.70 -3.05
N ARG A 104 1.34 14.35 -2.64
CA ARG A 104 1.32 15.82 -2.46
C ARG A 104 2.37 16.27 -1.46
N HIS A 105 2.49 15.61 -0.31
CA HIS A 105 3.50 15.97 0.68
C HIS A 105 4.91 15.86 0.09
N CYS A 106 5.23 14.76 -0.59
CA CYS A 106 6.50 14.56 -1.26
C CYS A 106 6.77 15.62 -2.34
N GLN A 107 5.77 15.98 -3.15
CA GLN A 107 5.91 17.02 -4.17
C GLN A 107 6.32 18.38 -3.58
N HIS A 108 5.81 18.75 -2.40
CA HIS A 108 6.18 20.00 -1.73
C HIS A 108 7.63 19.99 -1.18
N LEU A 109 8.15 18.81 -0.83
CA LEU A 109 9.51 18.64 -0.31
C LEU A 109 10.56 18.51 -1.43
N THR A 110 10.09 18.20 -2.63
CA THR A 110 10.97 17.86 -3.73
C THR A 110 11.58 19.12 -4.35
N PRO A 111 12.90 19.16 -4.59
CA PRO A 111 13.51 20.24 -5.36
C PRO A 111 13.05 20.22 -6.83
N GLY A 112 13.03 21.38 -7.48
CA GLY A 112 12.76 21.44 -8.92
C GLY A 112 13.79 20.65 -9.75
N HIS A 113 13.42 20.30 -10.99
CA HIS A 113 14.33 19.56 -11.87
C HIS A 113 15.55 20.39 -12.27
N ARG A 114 16.71 19.72 -12.41
CA ARG A 114 17.95 20.35 -12.92
C ARG A 114 18.11 20.24 -14.44
N PHE A 115 17.09 19.75 -15.15
CA PHE A 115 17.15 19.64 -16.60
C PHE A 115 17.29 21.01 -17.26
N ARG A 116 18.05 21.06 -18.37
CA ARG A 116 18.26 22.28 -19.16
C ARG A 116 17.00 22.74 -19.90
N PHE A 117 16.08 21.81 -20.19
CA PHE A 117 14.79 22.11 -20.81
C PHE A 117 13.75 22.43 -19.73
N LYS A 118 12.75 23.24 -20.09
CA LYS A 118 11.75 23.79 -19.15
C LYS A 118 10.58 22.84 -18.85
N ASN A 119 10.43 21.78 -19.63
CA ASN A 119 9.29 20.87 -19.53
C ASN A 119 9.57 19.78 -18.51
N THR A 120 8.53 19.28 -17.85
CA THR A 120 8.64 18.12 -16.97
C THR A 120 9.01 16.87 -17.78
N LEU A 121 9.99 16.12 -17.29
CA LEU A 121 10.37 14.84 -17.87
C LEU A 121 9.67 13.70 -17.14
N TYR A 122 9.01 12.85 -17.91
CA TYR A 122 8.37 11.64 -17.42
C TYR A 122 9.00 10.40 -18.05
N SER A 123 9.23 9.37 -17.24
CA SER A 123 9.41 8.00 -17.74
C SER A 123 8.12 7.23 -17.51
N LEU A 124 7.65 6.58 -18.56
CA LEU A 124 6.54 5.63 -18.48
C LEU A 124 7.14 4.24 -18.39
N ASP A 125 6.67 3.47 -17.43
CA ASP A 125 6.99 2.06 -17.29
C ASP A 125 5.74 1.28 -16.88
N ALA A 126 5.67 0.01 -17.26
CA ALA A 126 4.55 -0.86 -16.96
C ALA A 126 5.05 -2.16 -16.32
N SER A 127 4.54 -2.47 -15.14
CA SER A 127 4.86 -3.69 -14.41
C SER A 127 3.68 -4.64 -14.42
N THR A 128 3.90 -5.88 -14.86
CA THR A 128 2.87 -6.94 -14.79
C THR A 128 2.93 -7.62 -13.42
N ILE A 129 1.80 -7.65 -12.72
CA ILE A 129 1.65 -8.32 -11.42
C ILE A 129 0.81 -9.57 -11.62
N ASP A 130 1.44 -10.73 -11.43
CA ASP A 130 0.80 -12.03 -11.52
C ASP A 130 -0.26 -12.20 -10.41
N LEU A 131 -1.45 -12.64 -10.80
CA LEU A 131 -2.56 -12.93 -9.91
C LEU A 131 -3.03 -14.37 -10.07
N CYS A 132 -3.66 -14.89 -9.02
CA CYS A 132 -4.31 -16.19 -9.08
C CYS A 132 -5.67 -16.05 -9.78
N LEU A 133 -5.82 -16.65 -10.96
CA LEU A 133 -7.04 -16.53 -11.78
C LEU A 133 -8.29 -17.04 -11.05
N SER A 134 -8.17 -18.05 -10.19
CA SER A 134 -9.31 -18.56 -9.40
C SER A 134 -9.78 -17.59 -8.32
N VAL A 135 -8.90 -16.68 -7.87
CA VAL A 135 -9.23 -15.64 -6.88
C VAL A 135 -9.66 -14.35 -7.57
N PHE A 136 -9.06 -14.03 -8.71
CA PHE A 136 -9.32 -12.82 -9.49
C PHE A 136 -9.76 -13.20 -10.92
N PRO A 137 -10.98 -13.72 -11.11
CA PRO A 137 -11.44 -14.19 -12.41
C PRO A 137 -11.59 -13.07 -13.44
N TRP A 138 -11.74 -11.83 -12.99
CA TRP A 138 -11.80 -10.65 -13.84
C TRP A 138 -10.45 -10.26 -14.45
N ALA A 139 -9.33 -10.71 -13.87
CA ALA A 139 -7.98 -10.33 -14.29
C ALA A 139 -7.39 -11.32 -15.30
N ASP A 140 -8.16 -11.79 -16.29
CA ASP A 140 -7.73 -12.82 -17.23
C ASP A 140 -6.58 -12.33 -18.13
N PHE A 141 -5.46 -13.07 -18.14
CA PHE A 141 -4.28 -12.75 -18.95
C PHE A 141 -3.89 -13.88 -19.90
N ARG A 142 -3.77 -15.10 -19.38
CA ARG A 142 -3.54 -16.34 -20.16
C ARG A 142 -4.48 -17.43 -19.66
N THR A 143 -4.58 -18.53 -20.41
CA THR A 143 -5.43 -19.70 -20.12
C THR A 143 -5.45 -20.16 -18.67
N THR A 144 -4.33 -20.08 -17.94
CA THR A 144 -4.21 -20.50 -16.54
C THR A 144 -3.68 -19.41 -15.61
N LYS A 145 -3.49 -18.17 -16.08
CA LYS A 145 -2.88 -17.09 -15.30
C LYS A 145 -3.72 -15.83 -15.37
N GLY A 146 -4.00 -15.27 -14.18
CA GLY A 146 -4.50 -13.92 -14.08
C GLY A 146 -3.33 -12.94 -13.94
N ALA A 147 -3.49 -11.72 -14.43
CA ALA A 147 -2.53 -10.65 -14.19
C ALA A 147 -3.19 -9.28 -14.31
N ILE A 148 -2.64 -8.30 -13.60
CA ILE A 148 -2.91 -6.89 -13.82
C ILE A 148 -1.63 -6.21 -14.30
N LYS A 149 -1.79 -5.11 -15.02
CA LYS A 149 -0.68 -4.21 -15.35
C LYS A 149 -0.79 -2.94 -14.52
N LEU A 150 0.34 -2.54 -13.93
CA LEU A 150 0.51 -1.29 -13.23
C LEU A 150 1.36 -0.37 -14.10
N HIS A 151 0.71 0.64 -14.68
CA HIS A 151 1.36 1.68 -15.47
C HIS A 151 1.75 2.82 -14.55
N VAL A 152 3.02 3.21 -14.58
CA VAL A 152 3.58 4.25 -13.72
C VAL A 152 4.25 5.34 -14.56
N GLY A 153 3.79 6.57 -14.37
CA GLY A 153 4.47 7.77 -14.86
C GLY A 153 5.36 8.36 -13.78
N LEU A 154 6.67 8.16 -13.91
CA LEU A 154 7.68 8.66 -12.99
C LEU A 154 8.12 10.07 -13.40
N ASN A 155 7.87 11.05 -12.54
CA ASN A 155 8.33 12.42 -12.73
C ASN A 155 9.79 12.54 -12.28
N HIS A 156 10.69 12.86 -13.21
CA HIS A 156 12.14 12.96 -12.93
C HIS A 156 12.55 14.23 -12.19
N SER A 157 11.66 15.21 -12.03
CA SER A 157 11.94 16.38 -11.19
C SER A 157 12.13 15.97 -9.73
N GLY A 158 11.34 14.99 -9.29
CA GLY A 158 11.38 14.50 -7.91
C GLY A 158 11.55 13.03 -7.70
N TYR A 159 11.65 12.28 -8.80
CA TYR A 159 11.63 10.83 -8.75
C TYR A 159 10.36 10.30 -8.06
N LEU A 160 9.21 10.94 -8.35
CA LEU A 160 7.93 10.62 -7.76
C LEU A 160 7.00 9.93 -8.78
N PRO A 161 6.26 8.88 -8.40
CA PRO A 161 5.23 8.30 -9.24
C PRO A 161 4.01 9.23 -9.25
N GLU A 162 3.83 9.99 -10.32
CA GLU A 162 2.76 10.99 -10.43
C GLU A 162 1.50 10.41 -11.10
N PHE A 163 1.69 9.47 -12.02
CA PHE A 163 0.60 8.74 -12.66
C PHE A 163 0.69 7.28 -12.27
N THR A 164 -0.43 6.70 -11.85
CA THR A 164 -0.51 5.26 -11.55
C THR A 164 -1.87 4.76 -11.98
N VAL A 165 -1.89 3.83 -12.93
CA VAL A 165 -3.12 3.25 -13.48
C VAL A 165 -3.00 1.73 -13.43
N ILE A 166 -4.05 1.07 -12.96
CA ILE A 166 -4.17 -0.37 -12.99
C ILE A 166 -5.09 -0.75 -14.14
N THR A 167 -4.61 -1.60 -15.04
CA THR A 167 -5.40 -2.17 -16.15
C THR A 167 -5.34 -3.68 -16.10
N GLU A 168 -6.14 -4.32 -16.95
CA GLU A 168 -6.04 -5.76 -17.20
C GLU A 168 -4.66 -6.11 -17.77
N GLY A 169 -4.19 -7.33 -17.51
CA GLY A 169 -2.87 -7.78 -17.95
C GLY A 169 -2.65 -7.76 -19.47
N LYS A 170 -3.72 -7.83 -20.26
CA LYS A 170 -3.68 -7.84 -21.74
C LYS A 170 -3.53 -6.45 -22.36
N THR A 171 -3.75 -5.38 -21.60
CA THR A 171 -3.66 -4.00 -22.10
C THR A 171 -2.23 -3.70 -22.54
N THR A 172 -2.08 -3.08 -23.71
CA THR A 172 -0.77 -2.66 -24.23
C THR A 172 -0.26 -1.44 -23.45
N ASP A 173 1.06 -1.25 -23.36
CA ASP A 173 1.68 -0.20 -22.53
C ASP A 173 1.58 1.22 -23.14
N ILE A 174 1.13 1.32 -24.39
CA ILE A 174 1.09 2.55 -25.17
C ILE A 174 -0.23 2.59 -25.94
N GLU A 175 -1.16 3.42 -25.48
CA GLU A 175 -2.21 4.07 -26.30
C GLU A 175 -2.39 5.52 -25.81
#